data_AF-A0A7V7WJC8-F1
#
_entry.id   AF-A0A7V7WJC8-F1
#
_cell.length_a   1.000
_cell.length_b   1.000
_cell.length_c   1.000
_cell.angle_alpha   90.00
_cell.angle_beta   90.00
_cell.angle_gamma   90.00
#
_symmetry.space_group_name_H-M   'P 1'
#
loop_
_entity.id
_entity.type
_entity.pdbx_description
1 polymer ?
#
loop_
_entity_poly.entity_id
_entity_poly.type
_entity_poly.pdbx_seq_one_letter_code
_entity_poly.pdbx_strand_id
1 'polypeptide(L)'
;TEVTPEGLEEKTVEPADAGLRASDPKFLAGKDAAHNAKLLRGIFDKSFFGPIRDGIVLNAAAALVVAGKAKDLKEAAVQAKDAIESGAAAEKLESLVQRP
;
A
#
# COMPACT_ATOMS: atom_id res chain seq x y z
N THR A 1 -12.31 5.70 11.47
CA THR A 1 -13.63 5.11 11.73
C THR A 1 -13.81 3.92 10.83
N GLU A 2 -14.07 2.77 11.43
CA GLU A 2 -14.45 1.54 10.75
C GLU A 2 -15.97 1.40 10.82
N VAL A 3 -16.58 0.92 9.73
CA VAL A 3 -18.03 0.68 9.66
C VAL A 3 -18.22 -0.83 9.66
N THR A 4 -18.80 -1.36 10.72
CA THR A 4 -19.10 -2.78 10.88
C THR A 4 -20.61 -3.01 10.84
N PRO A 5 -21.09 -4.26 10.66
CA PRO A 5 -22.50 -4.58 10.83
C PRO A 5 -23.07 -4.18 12.20
N GLU A 6 -22.22 -4.13 13.23
CA GLU A 6 -22.58 -3.81 14.61
C GLU A 6 -22.60 -2.30 14.90
N GLY A 7 -21.96 -1.46 14.06
CA GLY A 7 -21.98 -0.02 14.20
C GLY A 7 -20.73 0.71 13.69
N LEU A 8 -20.42 1.85 14.31
CA LEU A 8 -19.24 2.64 14.02
C LEU A 8 -18.22 2.46 15.13
N GLU A 9 -16.99 2.11 14.76
CA GLU A 9 -15.87 2.01 15.69
C GLU A 9 -14.76 3.01 15.31
N GLU A 10 -14.28 3.77 16.28
CA GLU A 10 -13.12 4.62 16.08
C GLU A 10 -11.84 3.89 16.47
N LYS A 11 -10.90 3.85 15.53
CA LYS A 11 -9.58 3.26 15.72
C LYS A 11 -8.52 4.16 15.12
N THR A 12 -7.42 4.27 15.83
CA THR A 12 -6.18 4.88 15.34
C THR A 12 -5.28 3.75 14.82
N VAL A 13 -4.71 3.96 13.64
CA VAL A 13 -3.75 3.03 13.01
C VAL A 13 -2.38 3.70 12.99
N GLU A 14 -1.38 2.98 13.45
CA GLU A 14 0.01 3.37 13.39
C GLU A 14 0.78 2.52 12.36
N PRO A 15 1.87 3.02 11.76
CA PRO A 15 2.72 2.22 10.87
C PRO A 15 3.17 0.89 11.49
N ALA A 16 3.36 0.86 12.82
CA ALA A 16 3.77 -0.33 13.56
C ALA A 16 2.73 -1.46 13.51
N ASP A 17 1.44 -1.15 13.36
CA ASP A 17 0.37 -2.15 13.21
C ASP A 17 0.54 -2.99 11.94
N ALA A 18 1.19 -2.42 10.91
CA ALA A 18 1.56 -3.08 9.67
C ALA A 18 3.02 -3.61 9.67
N GLY A 19 3.72 -3.51 10.80
CA GLY A 19 5.15 -3.86 10.90
C GLY A 19 6.07 -2.90 10.11
N LEU A 20 5.64 -1.65 9.92
CA LEU A 20 6.40 -0.61 9.23
C LEU A 20 7.01 0.36 10.24
N ARG A 21 8.05 1.07 9.81
CA ARG A 21 8.65 2.14 10.61
C ARG A 21 7.92 3.45 10.34
N ALA A 22 7.73 4.26 11.37
CA ALA A 22 7.25 5.62 11.20
C ALA A 22 8.26 6.43 10.37
N SER A 23 7.73 7.35 9.57
CA SER A 23 8.51 8.28 8.76
C SER A 23 7.88 9.67 8.84
N ASP A 24 8.68 10.71 8.61
CA ASP A 24 8.18 12.08 8.55
C ASP A 24 7.21 12.21 7.35
N PRO A 25 5.96 12.68 7.55
CA PRO A 25 4.97 12.81 6.50
C PRO A 25 5.44 13.60 5.28
N LYS A 26 6.43 14.51 5.43
CA LYS A 26 6.99 15.26 4.29
C LYS A 26 7.62 14.35 3.23
N PHE A 27 8.03 13.13 3.60
CA PHE A 27 8.59 12.15 2.68
C PHE A 27 7.51 11.36 1.91
N LEU A 28 6.23 11.53 2.25
CA LEU A 28 5.10 10.92 1.55
C LEU A 28 4.48 11.85 0.49
N ALA A 29 4.97 13.09 0.39
CA ALA A 29 4.42 14.08 -0.52
C ALA A 29 4.70 13.71 -1.99
N GLY A 30 3.62 13.52 -2.76
CA GLY A 30 3.69 13.44 -4.22
C GLY A 30 4.01 14.78 -4.87
N LYS A 31 4.29 14.74 -6.18
CA LYS A 31 4.47 15.93 -7.02
C LYS A 31 3.48 15.89 -8.18
N ASP A 32 3.92 16.25 -9.38
CA ASP A 32 3.11 16.14 -10.59
C ASP A 32 2.84 14.69 -11.01
N ALA A 33 1.94 14.52 -11.97
CA ALA A 33 1.50 13.22 -12.45
C ALA A 33 2.65 12.39 -13.06
N ALA A 34 3.56 13.01 -13.82
CA ALA A 34 4.67 12.30 -14.46
C ALA A 34 5.67 11.79 -13.42
N HIS A 35 5.97 12.62 -12.41
CA HIS A 35 6.79 12.25 -11.27
C HIS A 35 6.18 11.08 -10.49
N ASN A 36 4.89 11.18 -10.12
CA ASN A 36 4.22 10.13 -9.34
C ASN A 36 4.13 8.82 -10.14
N ALA A 37 3.88 8.88 -11.44
CA ALA A 37 3.87 7.69 -12.31
C ALA A 37 5.25 7.03 -12.37
N LYS A 38 6.33 7.81 -12.56
CA LYS A 38 7.70 7.29 -12.54
C LYS A 38 8.03 6.66 -11.19
N LEU A 39 7.65 7.31 -10.11
CA LEU A 39 7.91 6.84 -8.75
C LEU A 39 7.17 5.53 -8.46
N LEU A 40 5.88 5.45 -8.79
CA LEU A 40 5.08 4.23 -8.62
C LEU A 40 5.68 3.05 -9.42
N ARG A 41 6.05 3.29 -10.69
CA ARG A 41 6.72 2.28 -11.52
C ARG A 41 8.06 1.86 -10.91
N GLY A 42 8.83 2.81 -10.39
CA GLY A 42 10.09 2.55 -9.68
C GLY A 42 9.91 1.72 -8.40
N ILE A 43 8.77 1.85 -7.72
CA ILE A 43 8.45 1.01 -6.56
C ILE A 43 8.14 -0.42 -7.00
N PHE A 44 7.37 -0.58 -8.08
CA PHE A 44 6.97 -1.90 -8.59
C PHE A 44 8.10 -2.65 -9.30
N ASP A 45 9.05 -1.95 -9.93
CA ASP A 45 10.26 -2.54 -10.53
C ASP A 45 11.41 -2.73 -9.54
N LYS A 46 11.20 -2.33 -8.28
CA LYS A 46 12.17 -2.43 -7.16
C LYS A 46 13.42 -1.56 -7.34
N SER A 47 13.37 -0.50 -8.14
CA SER A 47 14.43 0.51 -8.21
C SER A 47 14.30 1.61 -7.16
N PHE A 48 13.12 1.77 -6.55
CA PHE A 48 12.87 2.75 -5.50
C PHE A 48 12.42 2.08 -4.19
N PHE A 49 13.09 2.48 -3.10
CA PHE A 49 12.78 2.08 -1.73
C PHE A 49 12.62 3.31 -0.86
N GLY A 50 11.79 3.22 0.19
CA GLY A 50 11.67 4.28 1.20
C GLY A 50 10.23 4.56 1.63
N PRO A 51 10.00 5.68 2.34
CA PRO A 51 8.73 6.00 2.98
C PRO A 51 7.49 5.91 2.09
N ILE A 52 7.58 6.32 0.82
CA ILE A 52 6.43 6.26 -0.10
C ILE A 52 6.02 4.80 -0.38
N ARG A 53 7.01 3.90 -0.50
CA ARG A 53 6.73 2.46 -0.64
C ARG A 53 6.04 1.92 0.60
N ASP A 54 6.50 2.30 1.80
CA ASP A 54 5.86 1.88 3.05
C ASP A 54 4.42 2.43 3.16
N GLY A 55 4.18 3.66 2.72
CA GLY A 55 2.83 4.24 2.63
C GLY A 55 1.91 3.48 1.66
N ILE A 56 2.42 3.03 0.51
CA ILE A 56 1.67 2.18 -0.42
C ILE A 56 1.34 0.84 0.23
N VAL A 57 2.32 0.21 0.91
CA VAL A 57 2.12 -1.06 1.62
C VAL A 57 1.05 -0.92 2.70
N LEU A 58 1.08 0.16 3.49
CA LEU A 58 0.09 0.39 4.55
C LEU A 58 -1.33 0.55 3.99
N ASN A 59 -1.50 1.34 2.92
CA ASN A 59 -2.81 1.53 2.29
C ASN A 59 -3.32 0.24 1.64
N ALA A 60 -2.46 -0.51 0.96
CA ALA A 60 -2.81 -1.81 0.39
C ALA A 60 -3.17 -2.82 1.48
N ALA A 61 -2.45 -2.83 2.59
CA ALA A 61 -2.75 -3.67 3.75
C ALA A 61 -4.15 -3.38 4.31
N ALA A 62 -4.50 -2.10 4.50
CA ALA A 62 -5.83 -1.71 4.93
C ALA A 62 -6.92 -2.18 3.96
N ALA A 63 -6.70 -2.01 2.65
CA ALA A 63 -7.64 -2.49 1.62
C ALA A 63 -7.83 -4.01 1.65
N LEU A 64 -6.76 -4.78 1.88
CA LEU A 64 -6.82 -6.24 1.98
C LEU A 64 -7.58 -6.71 3.22
N VAL A 65 -7.42 -6.03 4.36
CA VAL A 65 -8.19 -6.31 5.58
C VAL A 65 -9.68 -6.05 5.34
N VAL A 66 -10.03 -4.87 4.80
CA VAL A 66 -11.43 -4.53 4.47
C VAL A 66 -12.04 -5.51 3.46
N ALA A 67 -11.24 -6.02 2.52
CA ALA A 67 -11.68 -7.03 1.55
C ALA A 67 -11.76 -8.46 2.12
N GLY A 68 -11.49 -8.67 3.42
CA GLY A 68 -11.49 -9.98 4.06
C GLY A 68 -10.40 -10.93 3.54
N LYS A 69 -9.29 -10.38 3.03
CA LYS A 69 -8.15 -11.15 2.46
C LYS A 69 -7.02 -11.39 3.47
N ALA A 70 -7.05 -10.70 4.60
CA ALA A 70 -6.11 -10.85 5.69
C ALA A 70 -6.82 -10.56 7.02
N LYS A 71 -6.37 -11.19 8.10
CA LYS A 71 -6.97 -11.03 9.43
C LYS A 71 -6.60 -9.71 10.12
N ASP A 72 -5.44 -9.15 9.78
CA ASP A 72 -4.89 -7.95 10.40
C ASP A 72 -3.93 -7.22 9.43
N LEU A 73 -3.56 -5.99 9.80
CA LEU A 73 -2.69 -5.14 8.99
C LEU A 73 -1.29 -5.72 8.80
N LYS A 74 -0.78 -6.50 9.76
CA LYS A 74 0.57 -7.07 9.69
C LYS A 74 0.64 -8.17 8.65
N GLU A 75 -0.32 -9.10 8.67
CA GLU A 75 -0.45 -10.14 7.65
C GLU A 75 -0.71 -9.52 6.27
N ALA A 76 -1.61 -8.54 6.19
CA ALA A 76 -1.93 -7.86 4.96
C ALA A 76 -0.73 -7.11 4.36
N ALA A 77 0.11 -6.49 5.21
CA ALA A 77 1.33 -5.82 4.78
C ALA A 77 2.38 -6.78 4.21
N VAL A 78 2.46 -8.01 4.73
CA VAL A 78 3.29 -9.06 4.14
C VAL A 78 2.79 -9.39 2.73
N GLN A 79 1.49 -9.64 2.57
CA GLN A 79 0.90 -9.91 1.25
C GLN A 79 1.13 -8.76 0.25
N ALA A 80 0.98 -7.52 0.70
CA ALA A 80 1.22 -6.33 -0.13
C ALA A 80 2.69 -6.19 -0.54
N LYS A 81 3.63 -6.47 0.38
CA LYS A 81 5.07 -6.51 0.06
C LYS A 81 5.37 -7.63 -0.93
N ASP A 82 4.82 -8.82 -0.74
CA ASP A 82 5.03 -9.96 -1.62
C ASP A 82 4.52 -9.68 -3.04
N ALA A 83 3.39 -8.99 -3.19
CA ALA A 83 2.87 -8.56 -4.49
C ALA A 83 3.84 -7.62 -5.23
N ILE A 84 4.56 -6.76 -4.50
CA ILE A 84 5.61 -5.90 -5.07
C ILE A 84 6.85 -6.74 -5.41
N GLU A 85 7.32 -7.55 -4.47
CA GLU A 85 8.57 -8.29 -4.62
C GLU A 85 8.51 -9.34 -5.72
N SER A 86 7.39 -10.06 -5.83
CA SER A 86 7.12 -11.05 -6.87
C SER A 86 6.94 -10.43 -8.27
N GLY A 87 6.68 -9.13 -8.37
CA GLY A 87 6.35 -8.45 -9.63
C GLY A 87 4.87 -8.50 -10.01
N ALA A 88 4.01 -9.20 -9.25
CA ALA A 88 2.59 -9.30 -9.53
C ALA A 88 1.88 -7.93 -9.59
N ALA A 89 2.31 -6.96 -8.76
CA ALA A 89 1.80 -5.59 -8.80
C ALA A 89 2.14 -4.87 -10.12
N ALA A 90 3.36 -5.06 -10.63
CA ALA A 90 3.80 -4.50 -11.90
C ALA A 90 3.02 -5.10 -13.08
N GLU A 91 2.92 -6.44 -13.11
CA GLU A 91 2.16 -7.17 -14.12
C GLU A 91 0.68 -6.74 -14.13
N LYS A 92 0.09 -6.56 -12.94
CA LYS A 92 -1.29 -6.11 -12.84
C LYS A 92 -1.47 -4.71 -13.40
N LEU A 93 -0.55 -3.78 -13.10
CA LEU A 93 -0.58 -2.43 -13.67
C LEU A 93 -0.52 -2.47 -15.21
N GLU A 94 0.42 -3.22 -15.79
CA GLU A 94 0.53 -3.37 -17.24
C GLU A 94 -0.74 -3.96 -17.86
N SER A 95 -1.32 -4.98 -17.23
CA SER A 95 -2.58 -5.56 -17.70
C SER A 95 -3.72 -4.54 -17.70
N LEU A 96 -3.76 -3.59 -16.75
CA LEU A 96 -4.79 -2.57 -16.68
C LEU A 96 -4.58 -1.46 -17.70
N VAL A 97 -3.32 -1.08 -17.97
CA VAL A 97 -2.98 -0.09 -19.00
C VAL A 97 -3.35 -0.58 -20.40
N GLN A 98 -3.25 -1.89 -20.65
CA GLN A 98 -3.61 -2.50 -21.93
C GLN A 98 -5.11 -2.75 -22.12
N ARG A 99 -5.94 -2.51 -21.09
CA ARG A 99 -7.40 -2.69 -21.23
C ARG A 99 -7.98 -1.51 -22.03
N PRO A 100 -8.77 -1.79 -23.08
CA PRO A 100 -9.46 -0.77 -23.86
C PRO A 100 -10.57 -0.06 -23.07
#